data_AF-H2XRC3-F1
#
_entry.id   AF-H2XRC3-F1
#
_cell.length_a   1.000
_cell.length_b   1.000
_cell.length_c   1.000
_cell.angle_alpha   90.00
_cell.angle_beta   90.00
_cell.angle_gamma   90.00
#
_symmetry.space_group_name_H-M   'P 1'
#
loop_
_entity.id
_entity.type
_entity.pdbx_description
1 polymer ?
#
loop_
_entity_poly.entity_id
_entity_poly.type
_entity_poly.pdbx_seq_one_letter_code
_entity_poly.pdbx_strand_id
1 'polypeptide(L)'
;MDTEQLLNTIVSDYKNILSLPTDDQLNQARKIRESLNQLIHHRLSNITNVKNEISKAKGQSSQTQTVLNFIHHLIGQFPYPVFVPSTSQCNNMSGEKRSETFTSYSDFLYYFMANLTNILSSPDVNAIHDDAWKLLCLLHQLIKTKNICLYKILLKKSVDLFVELSAVSMRHDQDTMGEVSVTVFSNNSKVGLNICTFEKLEQFQVVASNILKEHLADIFQLIP
;
A
#
# COMPACT_ATOMS: atom_id res chain seq x y z
N MET A 1 4.45 14.93 14.72
CA MET A 1 3.91 13.88 15.63
C MET A 1 4.84 12.70 15.53
N ASP A 2 5.23 12.11 16.67
CA ASP A 2 6.15 10.97 16.69
C ASP A 2 5.44 9.69 16.19
N THR A 3 6.17 8.77 15.55
CA THR A 3 5.60 7.50 15.03
C THR A 3 5.00 6.67 16.14
N GLU A 4 5.67 6.63 17.29
CA GLU A 4 5.20 5.89 18.47
C GLU A 4 3.89 6.48 19.01
N GLN A 5 3.76 7.81 19.02
CA GLN A 5 2.50 8.48 19.38
C GLN A 5 1.37 8.14 18.41
N LEU A 6 1.63 8.11 17.11
CA LEU A 6 0.62 7.76 16.11
C LEU A 6 0.17 6.29 16.24
N LEU A 7 1.11 5.37 16.46
CA LEU A 7 0.81 3.96 16.70
C LEU A 7 -0.06 3.75 17.96
N ASN A 8 0.30 4.42 19.06
CA ASN A 8 -0.46 4.33 20.30
C ASN A 8 -1.89 4.89 20.18
N THR A 9 -2.05 6.01 19.45
CA THR A 9 -3.37 6.56 19.14
C THR A 9 -4.22 5.56 18.36
N ILE A 10 -3.65 4.96 17.29
CA ILE A 10 -4.35 3.95 16.49
C ILE A 10 -4.79 2.77 17.36
N VAL A 11 -3.90 2.20 18.17
CA VAL A 11 -4.23 1.06 19.06
C VAL A 11 -5.34 1.41 20.05
N SER A 12 -5.29 2.61 20.65
CA SER A 12 -6.32 3.08 21.58
C SER A 12 -7.68 3.19 20.90
N ASP A 13 -7.73 3.80 19.71
CA ASP A 13 -8.98 3.97 18.95
C ASP A 13 -9.56 2.64 18.49
N TYR A 14 -8.72 1.67 18.13
CA TYR A 14 -9.18 0.34 17.70
C TYR A 14 -9.86 -0.48 18.79
N LYS A 15 -9.38 -0.40 20.05
CA LYS A 15 -9.97 -1.16 21.17
C LYS A 15 -11.45 -0.82 21.41
N ASN A 16 -11.90 0.34 20.96
CA ASN A 16 -13.25 0.85 21.20
C ASN A 16 -14.28 0.44 20.12
N ILE A 17 -13.88 -0.26 19.06
CA ILE A 17 -14.74 -0.59 17.90
C ILE A 17 -15.45 -1.97 18.01
N LEU A 18 -15.27 -2.73 19.11
CA LEU A 18 -15.65 -4.15 19.21
C LEU A 18 -17.15 -4.48 19.48
N SER A 19 -18.12 -3.62 19.14
CA SER A 19 -19.56 -3.93 19.25
C SER A 19 -20.38 -3.34 18.08
N LEU A 20 -21.66 -3.72 17.94
CA LEU A 20 -22.55 -3.41 16.78
C LEU A 20 -22.49 -1.92 16.33
N PRO A 21 -22.51 -1.64 15.01
CA PRO A 21 -22.11 -0.35 14.45
C PRO A 21 -23.10 0.76 14.80
N THR A 22 -22.69 1.65 15.71
CA THR A 22 -23.29 2.98 15.89
C THR A 22 -22.65 4.00 14.95
N ASP A 23 -23.29 5.15 14.74
CA ASP A 23 -22.70 6.26 13.98
C ASP A 23 -21.36 6.73 14.58
N ASP A 24 -21.20 6.63 15.89
CA ASP A 24 -19.96 6.94 16.61
C ASP A 24 -18.82 5.99 16.24
N GLN A 25 -19.09 4.69 16.11
CA GLN A 25 -18.09 3.72 15.69
C GLN A 25 -17.72 3.85 14.21
N LEU A 26 -18.67 4.25 13.35
CA LEU A 26 -18.36 4.60 11.95
C LEU A 26 -17.41 5.80 11.88
N ASN A 27 -17.63 6.83 12.71
CA ASN A 27 -16.74 7.98 12.81
C ASN A 27 -15.36 7.59 13.37
N GLN A 28 -15.30 6.70 14.35
CA GLN A 28 -14.03 6.22 14.90
C GLN A 28 -13.23 5.39 13.88
N ALA A 29 -13.89 4.50 13.15
CA ALA A 29 -13.28 3.74 12.05
C ALA A 29 -12.70 4.67 10.96
N ARG A 30 -13.35 5.80 10.67
CA ARG A 30 -12.82 6.81 9.73
C ARG A 30 -11.57 7.51 10.25
N LYS A 31 -11.58 7.97 11.51
CA LYS A 31 -10.40 8.59 12.15
C LYS A 31 -9.19 7.66 12.16
N ILE A 32 -9.43 6.38 12.40
CA ILE A 32 -8.42 5.33 12.29
C ILE A 32 -7.87 5.25 10.88
N ARG A 33 -8.73 5.20 9.85
CA ARG A 33 -8.28 5.18 8.45
C ARG A 33 -7.48 6.42 8.09
N GLU A 34 -7.87 7.59 8.58
CA GLU A 34 -7.11 8.83 8.39
C GLU A 34 -5.74 8.77 9.05
N SER A 35 -5.67 8.23 10.26
CA SER A 35 -4.41 8.03 11.00
C SER A 35 -3.51 7.00 10.31
N LEU A 36 -4.07 5.92 9.78
CA LEU A 36 -3.36 4.95 8.94
C LEU A 36 -2.85 5.61 7.67
N ASN A 37 -3.66 6.45 7.02
CA ASN A 37 -3.24 7.17 5.84
C ASN A 37 -2.07 8.12 6.12
N GLN A 38 -2.12 8.85 7.23
CA GLN A 38 -1.02 9.71 7.66
C GLN A 38 0.25 8.89 7.94
N LEU A 39 0.11 7.71 8.56
CA LEU A 39 1.23 6.81 8.83
C LEU A 39 1.87 6.32 7.53
N ILE A 40 1.05 5.84 6.58
CA ILE A 40 1.49 5.41 5.24
C ILE A 40 2.16 6.56 4.50
N HIS A 41 1.54 7.74 4.49
CA HIS A 41 2.11 8.92 3.85
C HIS A 41 3.48 9.28 4.45
N HIS A 42 3.58 9.30 5.78
CA HIS A 42 4.80 9.75 6.46
C HIS A 42 5.96 8.74 6.37
N ARG A 43 5.65 7.44 6.30
CA ARG A 43 6.66 6.37 6.40
C ARG A 43 6.88 5.59 5.12
N LEU A 44 5.87 5.44 4.26
CA LEU A 44 5.95 4.58 3.08
C LEU A 44 6.01 5.35 1.76
N SER A 45 5.53 6.61 1.72
CA SER A 45 5.38 7.33 0.44
C SER A 45 6.68 7.85 -0.17
N ASN A 46 7.63 8.25 0.67
CA ASN A 46 8.93 8.74 0.20
C ASN A 46 9.95 7.61 0.23
N ILE A 47 10.14 6.95 -0.93
CA ILE A 47 11.05 5.81 -1.06
C ILE A 47 12.49 6.17 -0.69
N THR A 48 12.94 7.40 -0.96
CA THR A 48 14.29 7.87 -0.59
C THR A 48 14.46 7.91 0.92
N ASN A 49 13.45 8.33 1.67
CA ASN A 49 13.48 8.31 3.13
C ASN A 49 13.52 6.87 3.66
N VAL A 50 12.74 5.96 3.07
CA VAL A 50 12.75 4.53 3.44
C VAL A 50 14.13 3.90 3.22
N LYS A 51 14.76 4.16 2.07
CA LYS A 51 16.14 3.73 1.78
C LYS A 51 17.14 4.23 2.81
N ASN A 52 17.07 5.53 3.10
CA ASN A 52 17.96 6.17 4.09
C ASN A 52 17.76 5.57 5.49
N GLU A 53 16.54 5.19 5.84
CA GLU A 53 16.24 4.58 7.12
C GLU A 53 16.78 3.14 7.22
N ILE A 54 16.55 2.34 6.19
CA ILE A 54 17.00 0.94 6.14
C ILE A 54 18.53 0.85 6.12
N SER A 55 19.19 1.68 5.31
CA SER A 55 20.65 1.76 5.27
C SER A 55 21.27 2.17 6.62
N LYS A 56 20.60 3.03 7.38
CA LYS A 56 21.03 3.45 8.73
C LYS A 56 20.76 2.41 9.82
N ALA A 57 19.79 1.52 9.60
CA ALA A 57 19.39 0.53 10.60
C ALA A 57 20.47 -0.55 10.85
N LYS A 58 21.46 -0.71 9.95
CA LYS A 58 22.65 -1.58 10.13
C LYS A 58 22.31 -2.98 10.70
N GLY A 59 21.26 -3.63 10.19
CA GLY A 59 20.83 -4.97 10.63
C GLY A 59 19.86 -4.99 11.82
N GLN A 60 19.46 -3.83 12.34
CA GLN A 60 18.33 -3.69 13.25
C GLN A 60 17.02 -3.44 12.48
N SER A 61 15.87 -3.66 13.12
CA SER A 61 14.57 -3.35 12.53
C SER A 61 14.42 -1.83 12.32
N SER A 62 14.12 -1.40 11.10
CA SER A 62 13.78 0.00 10.82
C SER A 62 12.40 0.34 11.39
N GLN A 63 12.12 1.61 11.69
CA GLN A 63 10.77 2.08 11.99
C GLN A 63 9.82 1.78 10.83
N THR A 64 10.27 1.89 9.58
CA THR A 64 9.47 1.50 8.41
C THR A 64 9.06 0.02 8.49
N GLN A 65 9.97 -0.88 8.85
CA GLN A 65 9.65 -2.29 9.04
C GLN A 65 8.65 -2.50 10.20
N THR A 66 8.86 -1.82 11.33
CA THR A 66 7.94 -1.84 12.47
C THR A 66 6.54 -1.37 12.07
N VAL A 67 6.44 -0.34 11.23
CA VAL A 67 5.18 0.20 10.71
C VAL A 67 4.48 -0.79 9.78
N LEU A 68 5.21 -1.43 8.86
CA LEU A 68 4.64 -2.47 7.99
C LEU A 68 4.06 -3.63 8.82
N ASN A 69 4.83 -4.12 9.79
CA ASN A 69 4.40 -5.21 10.67
C ASN A 69 3.19 -4.82 11.54
N PHE A 70 3.18 -3.59 12.04
CA PHE A 70 2.04 -3.04 12.77
C PHE A 70 0.79 -2.99 11.90
N ILE A 71 0.87 -2.39 10.71
CA ILE A 71 -0.29 -2.27 9.81
C ILE A 71 -0.78 -3.65 9.40
N HIS A 72 0.12 -4.59 9.12
CA HIS A 72 -0.24 -5.98 8.82
C HIS A 72 -1.02 -6.63 9.96
N HIS A 73 -0.50 -6.56 11.19
CA HIS A 73 -1.19 -7.12 12.36
C HIS A 73 -2.56 -6.48 12.56
N LEU A 74 -2.62 -5.15 12.47
CA LEU A 74 -3.83 -4.36 12.68
C LEU A 74 -4.93 -4.70 11.68
N ILE A 75 -4.61 -4.70 10.39
CA ILE A 75 -5.55 -4.98 9.31
C ILE A 75 -6.00 -6.45 9.36
N GLY A 76 -5.08 -7.36 9.70
CA GLY A 76 -5.39 -8.79 9.80
C GLY A 76 -6.37 -9.10 10.92
N GLN A 77 -6.22 -8.43 12.07
CA GLN A 77 -7.14 -8.61 13.21
C GLN A 77 -8.43 -7.80 13.04
N PHE A 78 -8.34 -6.61 12.45
CA PHE A 78 -9.44 -5.63 12.43
C PHE A 78 -9.52 -4.92 11.07
N PRO A 79 -10.07 -5.59 10.04
CA PRO A 79 -10.11 -5.04 8.69
C PRO A 79 -11.14 -3.92 8.53
N TYR A 80 -12.09 -3.79 9.46
CA TYR A 80 -13.25 -2.90 9.32
C TYR A 80 -12.92 -1.44 8.95
N PRO A 81 -11.95 -0.77 9.61
CA PRO A 81 -11.61 0.63 9.29
C PRO A 81 -11.06 0.83 7.88
N VAL A 82 -10.49 -0.21 7.27
CA VAL A 82 -10.01 -0.15 5.89
C VAL A 82 -11.17 -0.05 4.88
N PHE A 83 -12.34 -0.62 5.21
CA PHE A 83 -13.50 -0.72 4.32
C PHE A 83 -14.67 0.19 4.71
N VAL A 84 -14.49 1.08 5.70
CA VAL A 84 -15.57 1.95 6.16
C VAL A 84 -16.03 2.90 5.04
N PRO A 85 -17.32 2.93 4.68
CA PRO A 85 -17.82 3.87 3.69
C PRO A 85 -17.59 5.32 4.13
N SER A 86 -17.19 6.16 3.19
CA SER A 86 -17.20 7.60 3.42
C SER A 86 -18.64 8.09 3.38
N THR A 87 -19.13 8.62 4.49
CA THR A 87 -20.32 9.47 4.46
C THR A 87 -19.82 10.88 4.18
N SER A 88 -20.43 11.56 3.22
CA SER A 88 -20.16 12.92 2.81
C SER A 88 -20.55 13.96 3.89
N GLN A 89 -19.99 13.83 5.09
CA GLN A 89 -20.06 14.81 6.19
C GLN A 89 -18.79 14.73 7.04
N CYS A 90 -17.70 15.31 6.54
CA CYS A 90 -16.71 15.95 7.40
C CYS A 90 -16.77 17.45 7.06
N ASN A 91 -17.78 18.11 7.60
CA ASN A 91 -17.80 19.56 7.68
C ASN A 91 -16.57 20.01 8.47
N ASN A 92 -15.78 20.89 7.86
CA ASN A 92 -15.01 21.93 8.51
C ASN A 92 -14.09 21.48 9.66
N MET A 93 -12.93 20.92 9.32
CA MET A 93 -11.72 21.31 10.07
C MET A 93 -11.04 22.45 9.30
N SER A 94 -11.14 23.61 9.94
CA SER A 94 -10.43 24.85 9.67
C SER A 94 -8.97 24.65 9.27
N GLY A 95 -8.52 25.53 8.37
CA GLY A 95 -7.31 25.40 7.60
C GLY A 95 -6.05 25.08 8.39
N GLU A 96 -5.38 24.02 7.97
CA GLU A 96 -3.95 23.98 7.70
C GLU A 96 -3.63 22.67 6.98
N LYS A 97 -2.98 22.80 5.81
CA LYS A 97 -2.42 21.73 4.96
C LYS A 97 -3.43 20.65 4.53
N ARG A 98 -3.77 20.66 3.24
CA ARG A 98 -4.40 19.54 2.53
C ARG A 98 -3.52 18.29 2.67
N SER A 99 -3.67 17.55 3.77
CA SER A 99 -3.50 16.10 3.76
C SER A 99 -4.52 15.61 2.73
N GLU A 100 -4.09 14.83 1.74
CA GLU A 100 -4.99 14.19 0.78
C GLU A 100 -5.93 13.27 1.55
N THR A 101 -7.06 13.81 2.00
CA THR A 101 -8.10 13.07 2.71
C THR A 101 -8.87 12.30 1.66
N PHE A 102 -8.51 11.02 1.51
CA PHE A 102 -9.19 10.11 0.60
C PHE A 102 -10.69 10.09 0.90
N THR A 103 -11.49 10.56 -0.07
CA THR A 103 -12.94 10.68 0.06
C THR A 103 -13.62 9.32 -0.06
N SER A 104 -12.91 8.25 -0.38
CA SER A 104 -13.41 6.88 -0.50
C SER A 104 -12.42 5.87 0.10
N TYR A 105 -12.92 4.77 0.68
CA TYR A 105 -12.07 3.65 1.10
C TYR A 105 -11.34 3.02 -0.09
N SER A 106 -11.92 3.08 -1.28
CA SER A 106 -11.28 2.60 -2.50
C SER A 106 -10.03 3.42 -2.79
N ASP A 107 -10.10 4.75 -2.73
CA ASP A 107 -8.94 5.63 -3.01
C ASP A 107 -7.82 5.44 -1.98
N PHE A 108 -8.19 5.25 -0.71
CA PHE A 108 -7.24 4.85 0.32
C PHE A 108 -6.54 3.53 -0.01
N LEU A 109 -7.30 2.49 -0.39
CA LEU A 109 -6.73 1.20 -0.77
C LEU A 109 -5.83 1.29 -2.01
N TYR A 110 -6.22 2.08 -3.01
CA TYR A 110 -5.39 2.37 -4.18
C TYR A 110 -4.06 3.01 -3.77
N TYR A 111 -4.12 4.08 -2.98
CA TYR A 111 -2.94 4.77 -2.50
C TYR A 111 -2.04 3.85 -1.69
N PHE A 112 -2.62 3.07 -0.78
CA PHE A 112 -1.85 2.19 0.08
C PHE A 112 -1.11 1.12 -0.73
N MET A 113 -1.81 0.43 -1.63
CA MET A 113 -1.17 -0.59 -2.47
C MET A 113 -0.14 0.00 -3.42
N ALA A 114 -0.35 1.21 -3.96
CA ALA A 114 0.65 1.88 -4.79
C ALA A 114 1.97 2.12 -4.03
N ASN A 115 1.90 2.52 -2.76
CA ASN A 115 3.09 2.70 -1.92
C ASN A 115 3.78 1.37 -1.60
N LEU A 116 3.03 0.30 -1.33
CA LEU A 116 3.61 -1.04 -1.11
C LEU A 116 4.33 -1.54 -2.37
N THR A 117 3.71 -1.37 -3.53
CA THR A 117 4.32 -1.70 -4.82
C THR A 117 5.60 -0.89 -5.08
N ASN A 118 5.63 0.39 -4.70
CA ASN A 118 6.84 1.23 -4.82
C ASN A 118 7.99 0.77 -3.92
N ILE A 119 7.67 0.24 -2.74
CA ILE A 119 8.65 -0.42 -1.88
C ILE A 119 9.19 -1.68 -2.55
N LEU A 120 8.29 -2.54 -3.04
CA LEU A 120 8.64 -3.80 -3.69
C LEU A 120 9.44 -3.61 -4.99
N SER A 121 9.26 -2.48 -5.68
CA SER A 121 10.02 -2.16 -6.90
C SER A 121 11.40 -1.58 -6.65
N SER A 122 11.79 -1.36 -5.39
CA SER A 122 13.09 -0.80 -5.02
C SER A 122 13.96 -1.83 -4.27
N PRO A 123 15.08 -2.32 -4.82
CA PRO A 123 15.91 -3.35 -4.19
C PRO A 123 16.78 -2.79 -3.06
N ASP A 124 16.98 -1.48 -3.05
CA ASP A 124 17.67 -0.77 -1.96
C ASP A 124 16.92 -0.92 -0.62
N VAL A 125 15.69 -1.46 -0.65
CA VAL A 125 14.83 -1.75 0.50
C VAL A 125 14.44 -3.23 0.59
N ASN A 126 15.21 -4.15 -0.03
CA ASN A 126 14.94 -5.59 -0.05
C ASN A 126 14.72 -6.20 1.35
N ALA A 127 15.37 -5.66 2.38
CA ALA A 127 15.22 -6.09 3.77
C ALA A 127 13.77 -6.03 4.31
N ILE A 128 12.88 -5.26 3.68
CA ILE A 128 11.47 -5.14 4.07
C ILE A 128 10.50 -5.65 2.99
N HIS A 129 11.00 -6.27 1.91
CA HIS A 129 10.16 -6.73 0.81
C HIS A 129 9.19 -7.82 1.24
N ASP A 130 9.62 -8.79 2.04
CA ASP A 130 8.75 -9.85 2.55
C ASP A 130 7.58 -9.29 3.39
N ASP A 131 7.83 -8.26 4.18
CA ASP A 131 6.80 -7.64 5.03
C ASP A 131 5.80 -6.82 4.19
N ALA A 132 6.31 -6.06 3.21
CA ALA A 132 5.48 -5.34 2.24
C ALA A 132 4.65 -6.31 1.38
N TRP A 133 5.23 -7.45 1.00
CA TRP A 133 4.59 -8.50 0.21
C TRP A 133 3.42 -9.14 0.96
N LYS A 134 3.65 -9.61 2.19
CA LYS A 134 2.60 -10.19 3.05
C LYS A 134 1.42 -9.22 3.23
N LEU A 135 1.72 -7.93 3.41
CA LEU A 135 0.71 -6.90 3.56
C LEU A 135 -0.11 -6.66 2.30
N LEU A 136 0.56 -6.64 1.14
CA LEU A 136 -0.12 -6.55 -0.15
C LEU A 136 -1.07 -7.73 -0.38
N CYS A 137 -0.63 -8.96 -0.04
CA CYS A 137 -1.46 -10.17 -0.14
C CYS A 137 -2.68 -10.11 0.77
N LEU A 138 -2.46 -9.71 2.03
CA LEU A 138 -3.54 -9.54 3.01
C LEU A 138 -4.60 -8.56 2.49
N LEU A 139 -4.19 -7.42 1.92
CA LEU A 139 -5.12 -6.46 1.33
C LEU A 139 -5.92 -7.07 0.19
N HIS A 140 -5.27 -7.78 -0.75
CA HIS A 140 -5.96 -8.44 -1.85
C HIS A 140 -7.00 -9.46 -1.36
N GLN A 141 -6.64 -10.30 -0.38
CA GLN A 141 -7.56 -11.27 0.22
C GLN A 141 -8.77 -10.59 0.88
N LEU A 142 -8.52 -9.52 1.64
CA LEU A 142 -9.59 -8.77 2.30
C LEU A 142 -10.51 -8.08 1.28
N ILE A 143 -9.96 -7.47 0.23
CA ILE A 143 -10.77 -6.83 -0.82
C ILE A 143 -11.59 -7.90 -1.54
N LYS A 144 -11.02 -9.06 -1.86
CA LYS A 144 -11.74 -10.17 -2.50
C LYS A 144 -12.99 -10.56 -1.71
N THR A 145 -12.87 -10.66 -0.39
CA THR A 145 -14.00 -11.03 0.49
C THR A 145 -15.03 -9.91 0.68
N LYS A 146 -14.62 -8.64 0.63
CA LYS A 146 -15.50 -7.48 0.92
C LYS A 146 -16.14 -6.87 -0.32
N ASN A 147 -15.43 -6.85 -1.45
CA ASN A 147 -15.86 -6.21 -2.68
C ASN A 147 -15.16 -6.87 -3.89
N ILE A 148 -15.77 -7.93 -4.41
CA ILE A 148 -15.21 -8.70 -5.53
C ILE A 148 -15.02 -7.86 -6.81
N CYS A 149 -15.89 -6.87 -7.05
CA CYS A 149 -15.77 -5.99 -8.21
C CYS A 149 -14.51 -5.11 -8.10
N LEU A 150 -14.32 -4.48 -6.93
CA LEU A 150 -13.12 -3.70 -6.64
C LEU A 150 -11.86 -4.58 -6.67
N TYR A 151 -11.94 -5.80 -6.14
CA TYR A 151 -10.85 -6.77 -6.22
C TYR A 151 -10.43 -7.04 -7.66
N LYS A 152 -11.37 -7.33 -8.56
CA LYS A 152 -11.07 -7.58 -9.98
C LYS A 152 -10.39 -6.37 -10.64
N ILE A 153 -10.84 -5.15 -10.35
CA ILE A 153 -10.23 -3.92 -10.87
C ILE A 153 -8.78 -3.78 -10.37
N LEU A 154 -8.56 -4.01 -9.07
CA LEU A 154 -7.26 -3.88 -8.43
C LEU A 154 -6.28 -4.97 -8.87
N LEU A 155 -6.77 -6.21 -8.97
CA LEU A 155 -6.01 -7.33 -9.48
C LEU A 155 -5.58 -7.06 -10.92
N LYS A 156 -6.50 -6.59 -11.79
CA LYS A 156 -6.16 -6.23 -13.17
C LYS A 156 -5.08 -5.16 -13.22
N LYS A 157 -5.22 -4.05 -12.47
CA LYS A 157 -4.20 -2.99 -12.44
C LYS A 157 -2.84 -3.48 -11.91
N SER A 158 -2.84 -4.43 -10.98
CA SER A 158 -1.61 -5.06 -10.47
C SER A 158 -0.97 -5.95 -11.54
N VAL A 159 -1.77 -6.71 -12.29
CA VAL A 159 -1.29 -7.51 -13.44
C VAL A 159 -0.75 -6.63 -14.56
N ASP A 160 -1.49 -5.60 -14.95
CA ASP A 160 -1.07 -4.64 -15.99
C ASP A 160 0.28 -4.02 -15.62
N LEU A 161 0.46 -3.70 -14.34
CA LEU A 161 1.75 -3.24 -13.84
C LEU A 161 2.86 -4.30 -14.01
N PHE A 162 2.63 -5.54 -13.59
CA PHE A 162 3.65 -6.58 -13.76
C PHE A 162 4.01 -6.79 -15.22
N VAL A 163 3.04 -6.66 -16.14
CA VAL A 163 3.26 -6.74 -17.58
C VAL A 163 4.09 -5.56 -18.07
N GLU A 164 3.75 -4.33 -17.70
CA GLU A 164 4.54 -3.13 -18.05
C GLU A 164 5.98 -3.24 -17.56
N LEU A 165 6.18 -3.72 -16.33
CA LEU A 165 7.50 -3.88 -15.73
C LEU A 165 8.30 -5.03 -16.34
N SER A 166 7.64 -6.13 -16.71
CA SER A 166 8.27 -7.22 -17.47
C SER A 166 8.69 -6.73 -18.86
N ALA A 167 7.87 -5.90 -19.52
CA ALA A 167 8.19 -5.33 -20.82
C ALA A 167 9.40 -4.37 -20.74
N VAL A 168 9.53 -3.60 -19.65
CA VAL A 168 10.72 -2.78 -19.39
C VAL A 168 11.95 -3.66 -19.23
N SER A 169 11.87 -4.75 -18.46
CA SER A 169 12.96 -5.71 -18.30
C SER A 169 13.43 -6.30 -19.64
N MET A 170 12.49 -6.70 -20.50
CA MET A 170 12.79 -7.33 -21.79
C MET A 170 13.37 -6.35 -22.82
N ARG A 171 13.04 -5.05 -22.72
CA ARG A 171 13.59 -4.00 -23.59
C ARG A 171 15.00 -3.56 -23.18
N HIS A 172 15.33 -3.71 -21.89
CA HIS A 172 16.63 -3.31 -21.36
C HIS A 172 17.77 -4.26 -21.78
N ASP A 173 17.45 -5.49 -22.18
CA ASP A 173 18.39 -6.42 -22.83
C ASP A 173 18.83 -5.95 -24.23
N GLN A 174 18.21 -4.91 -24.80
CA GLN A 174 18.44 -4.50 -26.19
C GLN A 174 19.18 -3.17 -26.40
N ASP A 175 19.13 -2.18 -25.52
CA ASP A 175 20.06 -1.02 -25.49
C ASP A 175 19.56 0.02 -24.47
N THR A 176 20.48 0.81 -23.91
CA THR A 176 20.30 1.99 -23.01
C THR A 176 20.05 1.78 -21.51
N MET A 177 21.05 2.15 -20.70
CA MET A 177 20.96 2.40 -19.25
C MET A 177 20.19 3.70 -18.94
N GLY A 178 18.87 3.67 -19.09
CA GLY A 178 17.98 4.79 -18.78
C GLY A 178 17.07 4.52 -17.58
N GLU A 179 16.80 5.54 -16.77
CA GLU A 179 15.78 5.50 -15.72
C GLU A 179 14.39 5.35 -16.36
N VAL A 180 13.67 4.28 -16.05
CA VAL A 180 12.32 4.06 -16.57
C VAL A 180 11.30 4.36 -15.48
N SER A 181 10.56 5.46 -15.67
CA SER A 181 9.43 5.82 -14.81
C SER A 181 8.17 5.10 -15.29
N VAL A 182 7.53 4.34 -14.39
CA VAL A 182 6.24 3.70 -14.65
C VAL A 182 5.21 4.32 -13.73
N THR A 183 4.14 4.88 -14.29
CA THR A 183 3.11 5.54 -13.48
C THR A 183 2.04 4.52 -13.11
N VAL A 184 1.77 4.33 -11.82
CA VAL A 184 0.88 3.28 -11.37
C VAL A 184 -0.33 3.87 -10.66
N PHE A 185 -1.51 3.33 -10.97
CA PHE A 185 -2.78 3.74 -10.39
C PHE A 185 -3.11 5.24 -10.61
N SER A 186 -3.28 5.65 -11.87
CA SER A 186 -3.79 6.99 -12.21
C SER A 186 -5.29 7.10 -11.91
N ASN A 187 -5.62 7.63 -10.73
CA ASN A 187 -6.82 8.46 -10.53
C ASN A 187 -6.41 9.60 -9.60
N ASN A 188 -5.95 10.72 -10.19
CA ASN A 188 -5.59 12.00 -9.55
C ASN A 188 -4.46 12.02 -8.49
N SER A 189 -3.98 10.87 -8.00
CA SER A 189 -2.76 10.78 -7.17
C SER A 189 -1.66 10.07 -7.97
N LYS A 190 -0.71 10.85 -8.52
CA LYS A 190 0.42 10.28 -9.27
C LYS A 190 1.42 9.64 -8.30
N VAL A 191 1.26 8.36 -8.00
CA VAL A 191 2.35 7.56 -7.45
C VAL A 191 3.16 7.03 -8.63
N GLY A 192 4.21 7.76 -8.99
CA GLY A 192 5.19 7.28 -9.96
C GLY A 192 6.06 6.20 -9.32
N LEU A 193 6.14 5.02 -9.92
CA LEU A 193 7.20 4.07 -9.62
C LEU A 193 8.46 4.55 -10.32
N ASN A 194 9.54 4.64 -9.55
CA ASN A 194 10.85 4.95 -10.09
C ASN A 194 11.73 3.70 -10.01
N ILE A 195 11.88 2.99 -11.13
CA ILE A 195 12.61 1.71 -11.19
C ILE A 195 13.94 1.98 -11.91
N CYS A 196 15.01 2.04 -11.13
CA CYS A 196 16.26 2.64 -11.58
C CYS A 196 17.40 1.67 -11.98
N THR A 197 17.30 0.32 -11.94
CA THR A 197 18.40 -0.59 -12.39
C THR A 197 17.92 -2.03 -12.72
N PHE A 198 18.73 -2.80 -13.45
CA PHE A 198 18.47 -4.21 -13.82
C PHE A 198 18.36 -5.17 -12.62
N GLU A 199 19.22 -5.03 -11.61
CA GLU A 199 19.09 -5.77 -10.34
C GLU A 199 17.74 -5.50 -9.62
N LYS A 200 17.12 -4.32 -9.85
CA LYS A 200 15.78 -3.97 -9.33
C LYS A 200 14.68 -4.77 -10.04
N LEU A 201 14.88 -5.11 -11.32
CA LEU A 201 13.90 -5.80 -12.14
C LEU A 201 13.87 -7.31 -11.87
N GLU A 202 15.01 -7.97 -11.64
CA GLU A 202 15.04 -9.39 -11.30
C GLU A 202 14.35 -9.70 -9.96
N GLN A 203 14.64 -8.92 -8.91
CA GLN A 203 13.95 -9.08 -7.61
C GLN A 203 12.46 -8.79 -7.75
N PHE A 204 12.10 -7.80 -8.56
CA PHE A 204 10.71 -7.50 -8.83
C PHE A 204 10.01 -8.60 -9.63
N GLN A 205 10.68 -9.27 -10.57
CA GLN A 205 10.14 -10.43 -11.28
C GLN A 205 9.84 -11.59 -10.32
N VAL A 206 10.67 -11.81 -9.31
CA VAL A 206 10.41 -12.81 -8.26
C VAL A 206 9.15 -12.45 -7.47
N VAL A 207 9.02 -11.19 -7.05
CA VAL A 207 7.83 -10.70 -6.36
C VAL A 207 6.60 -10.83 -7.26
N ALA A 208 6.65 -10.31 -8.49
CA ALA A 208 5.60 -10.42 -9.51
C ALA A 208 5.17 -11.89 -9.74
N SER A 209 6.14 -12.82 -9.83
CA SER A 209 5.87 -14.24 -9.97
C SER A 209 5.11 -14.80 -8.76
N ASN A 210 5.44 -14.37 -7.54
CA ASN A 210 4.70 -14.76 -6.34
C ASN A 210 3.27 -14.21 -6.35
N ILE A 211 3.07 -12.96 -6.82
CA ILE A 211 1.73 -12.35 -6.96
C ILE A 211 0.88 -13.11 -7.97
N LEU A 212 1.47 -13.40 -9.12
CA LEU A 212 0.82 -14.16 -10.17
C LEU A 212 0.50 -15.58 -9.71
N LYS A 213 1.39 -16.25 -8.94
CA LYS A 213 1.14 -17.59 -8.41
C LYS A 213 0.01 -17.60 -7.38
N GLU A 214 0.00 -16.68 -6.42
CA GLU A 214 -1.03 -16.62 -5.38
C GLU A 214 -2.41 -16.25 -5.92
N HIS A 215 -2.47 -15.47 -7.01
CA HIS A 215 -3.72 -15.04 -7.63
C HIS A 215 -4.02 -15.68 -8.99
N LEU A 216 -3.28 -16.73 -9.37
CA LEU A 216 -3.32 -17.34 -10.71
C LEU A 216 -4.75 -17.72 -11.12
N ALA A 217 -5.46 -18.39 -10.21
CA ALA A 217 -6.84 -18.84 -10.44
C ALA A 217 -7.82 -17.67 -10.65
N ASP A 218 -7.60 -16.54 -9.98
CA ASP A 218 -8.43 -15.34 -10.11
C ASP A 218 -8.08 -14.56 -11.38
N ILE A 219 -6.80 -14.56 -11.80
CA ILE A 219 -6.32 -13.93 -13.02
C ILE A 219 -6.92 -14.60 -14.26
N PHE A 220 -7.01 -15.94 -14.28
CA PHE A 220 -7.66 -16.65 -15.39
C PHE A 220 -9.14 -16.28 -15.56
N GLN A 221 -9.81 -15.83 -14.49
CA GLN A 221 -11.20 -15.34 -14.57
C GLN A 221 -11.31 -13.90 -15.11
N LEU A 222 -10.19 -13.21 -15.33
CA LEU A 222 -10.14 -11.87 -15.92
C LEU A 222 -9.94 -11.90 -17.44
N ILE A 223 -9.57 -13.06 -18.01
CA ILE A 223 -9.39 -13.24 -19.44
C ILE A 223 -10.79 -13.48 -20.07
N PRO A 224 -11.21 -12.67 -21.06
CA PRO A 224 -12.51 -12.80 -21.72
C PRO A 224 -12.73 -14.15 -22.40
#